data_AF-V5IC76-F1
#
_entry.id   AF-V5IC76-F1
#
_cell.length_a   1.000
_cell.length_b   1.000
_cell.length_c   1.000
_cell.angle_alpha   90.00
_cell.angle_beta   90.00
_cell.angle_gamma   90.00
#
_symmetry.space_group_name_H-M   'P 1'
#
loop_
_entity.id
_entity.type
_entity.pdbx_description
1 polymer ?
#
loop_
_entity_poly.entity_id
_entity_poly.type
_entity_poly.pdbx_seq_one_letter_code
_entity_poly.pdbx_strand_id
1 'polypeptide(L)'
;MNAMMPTIFFLLFAILPITCLMETTNVPDGCTKVNFASFLNTTEDTLAKILGRYCLLVYLNMYPNGTWIGITGQGQVCKVCCVCEDTEGTFHYILTKAPNTFPCPNGKCNSKGKCIKKKST
;
A
#
# COMPACT_ATOMS: atom_id res chain seq x y z
N MET A 1 -2.20 71.19 -3.08
CA MET A 1 -3.34 70.55 -2.39
C MET A 1 -3.45 69.13 -2.94
N ASN A 2 -3.29 68.15 -2.03
CA ASN A 2 -4.00 66.86 -1.95
C ASN A 2 -3.97 65.94 -3.20
N ALA A 3 -3.65 64.65 -3.19
CA ALA A 3 -3.36 63.61 -2.19
C ALA A 3 -2.53 62.50 -2.93
N MET A 4 -1.58 61.80 -2.29
CA MET A 4 -1.70 60.39 -1.83
C MET A 4 -2.72 59.55 -2.64
N MET A 5 -2.48 58.31 -3.10
CA MET A 5 -1.66 57.18 -2.65
C MET A 5 -1.69 56.10 -3.80
N PRO A 6 -1.12 54.89 -3.69
CA PRO A 6 -0.18 54.30 -4.64
C PRO A 6 -0.80 53.16 -5.47
N THR A 7 -0.67 53.16 -6.80
CA THR A 7 -1.02 51.97 -7.63
C THR A 7 0.08 50.90 -7.60
N ILE A 8 0.75 50.74 -6.45
CA ILE A 8 1.56 49.57 -6.10
C ILE A 8 0.66 48.36 -5.76
N PHE A 9 -0.66 48.54 -5.64
CA PHE A 9 -1.51 47.61 -4.90
C PHE A 9 -2.31 46.55 -5.67
N PHE A 10 -2.25 46.46 -7.01
CA PHE A 10 -3.13 45.52 -7.75
C PHE A 10 -2.44 44.47 -8.61
N LEU A 11 -1.14 44.26 -8.46
CA LEU A 11 -0.47 43.09 -9.03
C LEU A 11 0.15 42.22 -7.92
N LEU A 12 -0.63 41.99 -6.85
CA LEU A 12 -0.52 40.76 -6.08
C LEU A 12 -1.03 39.63 -6.97
N PHE A 13 -0.18 39.18 -7.92
CA PHE A 13 -0.33 37.85 -8.48
C PHE A 13 -0.30 36.90 -7.30
N ALA A 14 -1.47 36.41 -6.92
CA ALA A 14 -1.61 35.26 -6.06
C ALA A 14 -0.97 34.08 -6.78
N ILE A 15 0.35 33.95 -6.64
CA ILE A 15 1.05 32.70 -6.89
C ILE A 15 0.60 31.83 -5.72
N LEU A 16 -0.60 31.26 -5.83
CA LEU A 16 -0.94 30.08 -5.06
C LEU A 16 0.16 29.08 -5.40
N PRO A 17 1.05 28.70 -4.46
CA PRO A 17 1.76 27.46 -4.69
C PRO A 17 0.64 26.45 -4.80
N ILE A 18 0.43 25.93 -6.01
CA ILE A 18 -0.19 24.63 -6.18
C ILE A 18 0.83 23.72 -5.51
N THR A 19 0.75 23.64 -4.17
CA THR A 19 1.52 22.71 -3.39
C THR A 19 1.09 21.39 -3.98
N CYS A 20 2.00 20.80 -4.75
CA CYS A 20 1.84 19.47 -5.27
C CYS A 20 1.53 18.64 -4.03
N LEU A 21 0.25 18.28 -3.84
CA LEU A 21 -0.19 17.30 -2.89
C LEU A 21 0.41 16.01 -3.43
N MET A 22 1.71 15.82 -3.21
CA MET A 22 2.29 14.49 -3.15
C MET A 22 1.49 13.84 -2.06
N GLU A 23 0.48 13.07 -2.44
CA GLU A 23 -0.14 12.10 -1.57
C GLU A 23 1.02 11.30 -1.00
N THR A 24 1.35 11.61 0.25
CA THR A 24 2.13 10.74 1.11
C THR A 24 1.23 9.54 1.31
N THR A 25 1.20 8.67 0.30
CA THR A 25 0.79 7.28 0.43
C THR A 25 1.68 6.76 1.54
N ASN A 26 1.12 6.71 2.75
CA ASN A 26 1.78 6.30 3.98
C ASN A 26 2.04 4.81 3.86
N VAL A 27 3.05 4.45 3.06
CA VAL A 27 3.47 3.07 2.89
C VAL A 27 4.13 2.66 4.20
N PRO A 28 3.56 1.71 4.95
CA PRO A 28 4.10 1.31 6.23
C PRO A 28 5.47 0.64 6.04
N ASP A 29 6.31 0.71 7.08
CA ASP A 29 7.58 0.00 7.06
C ASP A 29 7.37 -1.51 6.77
N GLY A 30 8.19 -2.07 5.88
CA GLY A 30 8.04 -3.42 5.35
C GLY A 30 7.12 -3.56 4.12
N CYS A 31 6.43 -2.50 3.70
CA CYS A 31 5.76 -2.40 2.41
C CYS A 31 6.61 -1.57 1.43
N THR A 32 6.40 -1.79 0.12
CA THR A 32 7.03 -1.03 -0.96
C THR A 32 5.96 -0.59 -1.95
N LYS A 33 6.15 0.59 -2.55
CA LYS A 33 5.29 1.06 -3.64
C LYS A 33 5.38 0.10 -4.83
N VAL A 34 4.23 -0.24 -5.39
CA VAL A 34 4.11 -1.21 -6.47
C VAL A 34 3.54 -0.56 -7.72
N ASN A 35 3.97 -1.03 -8.88
CA ASN A 35 3.23 -0.78 -10.11
C ASN A 35 2.06 -1.77 -10.17
N PHE A 36 0.91 -1.37 -9.62
CA PHE A 36 -0.25 -2.23 -9.41
C PHE A 36 -0.73 -2.91 -10.71
N ALA A 37 -0.75 -2.17 -11.82
CA ALA A 37 -1.16 -2.67 -13.13
C ALA A 37 -0.33 -3.87 -13.62
N SER A 38 0.97 -3.92 -13.28
CA SER A 38 1.84 -5.05 -13.66
C SER A 38 1.41 -6.37 -13.03
N PHE A 39 0.74 -6.35 -11.88
CA PHE A 39 0.27 -7.55 -11.19
C PHE A 39 -1.08 -8.04 -11.73
N LEU A 40 -1.90 -7.13 -12.27
CA LEU A 40 -3.22 -7.47 -12.78
C LEU A 40 -3.19 -8.05 -14.19
N ASN A 41 -2.27 -7.59 -15.03
CA ASN A 41 -2.22 -7.89 -16.46
C ASN A 41 -1.77 -9.32 -16.82
N THR A 42 -1.79 -10.24 -15.86
CA THR A 42 -1.43 -11.66 -16.04
C THR A 42 -2.68 -12.52 -15.85
N THR A 43 -2.99 -13.45 -16.75
CA THR A 43 -4.13 -14.37 -16.58
C THR A 43 -3.86 -15.47 -15.56
N GLU A 44 -2.60 -15.71 -15.21
CA GLU A 44 -2.19 -16.72 -14.25
C GLU A 44 -2.45 -16.32 -12.79
N ASP A 45 -2.68 -17.32 -11.93
CA ASP A 45 -2.76 -17.15 -10.48
C ASP A 45 -1.36 -16.91 -9.90
N THR A 46 -0.87 -15.69 -10.06
CA THR A 46 0.41 -15.26 -9.49
C THR A 46 0.33 -15.26 -7.96
N LEU A 47 1.49 -15.41 -7.30
CA LEU A 47 1.58 -15.27 -5.84
C LEU A 47 0.93 -13.97 -5.35
N ALA A 48 1.08 -12.89 -6.12
CA ALA A 48 0.50 -11.60 -5.79
C ALA A 48 -1.03 -11.63 -5.76
N LYS A 49 -1.67 -12.31 -6.70
CA LYS A 49 -3.13 -12.49 -6.74
C LYS A 49 -3.62 -13.43 -5.63
N ILE A 50 -2.90 -14.51 -5.38
CA ILE A 50 -3.23 -15.45 -4.29
C ILE A 50 -3.18 -14.73 -2.94
N LEU A 51 -2.12 -13.97 -2.68
CA LEU A 51 -2.01 -13.16 -1.47
C LEU A 51 -3.02 -12.00 -1.47
N GLY A 52 -3.39 -11.46 -2.64
CA GLY A 52 -4.45 -10.47 -2.78
C GLY A 52 -5.81 -11.00 -2.33
N ARG A 53 -6.19 -12.22 -2.74
CA ARG A 53 -7.39 -12.91 -2.26
C ARG A 53 -7.35 -13.11 -0.74
N TYR A 54 -6.18 -13.48 -0.20
CA TYR A 54 -5.99 -13.55 1.25
C TYR A 54 -6.21 -12.20 1.93
N CYS A 55 -5.65 -11.12 1.39
CA CYS A 55 -5.82 -9.76 1.90
C CYS A 55 -7.29 -9.32 1.89
N LEU A 56 -8.02 -9.58 0.80
CA LEU A 56 -9.46 -9.33 0.72
C LEU A 56 -10.23 -10.06 1.83
N LEU A 57 -9.89 -11.33 2.12
CA LEU A 57 -10.55 -12.08 3.20
C LEU A 57 -10.24 -11.50 4.59
N VAL A 58 -9.02 -11.00 4.80
CA VAL A 58 -8.62 -10.40 6.08
C VAL A 58 -9.24 -9.02 6.28
N TYR A 59 -9.40 -8.24 5.21
CA TYR A 59 -9.83 -6.84 5.25
C TYR A 59 -11.14 -6.57 4.50
N LEU A 60 -12.02 -7.59 4.42
CA LEU A 60 -13.27 -7.54 3.65
C LEU A 60 -14.14 -6.32 3.98
N ASN A 61 -14.14 -5.90 5.24
CA ASN A 61 -14.96 -4.79 5.72
C ASN A 61 -14.39 -3.39 5.42
N MET A 62 -13.11 -3.29 5.02
CA MET A 62 -12.48 -1.99 4.74
C MET A 62 -12.70 -1.56 3.30
N TYR A 63 -12.39 -2.44 2.34
CA TYR A 63 -12.51 -2.15 0.91
C TYR A 63 -13.09 -3.37 0.17
N PRO A 64 -14.38 -3.67 0.35
CA PRO A 64 -15.01 -4.89 -0.17
C PRO A 64 -15.01 -4.96 -1.71
N ASN A 65 -15.08 -3.79 -2.37
CA ASN A 65 -15.08 -3.67 -3.82
C ASN A 65 -13.72 -3.25 -4.40
N GLY A 66 -12.70 -3.17 -3.53
CA GLY A 66 -11.36 -2.83 -3.96
C GLY A 66 -10.69 -3.99 -4.69
N THR A 67 -9.74 -3.66 -5.56
CA THR A 67 -8.87 -4.67 -6.16
C THR A 67 -7.69 -4.90 -5.23
N TRP A 68 -7.38 -6.16 -4.92
CA TRP A 68 -6.35 -6.50 -3.93
C TRP A 68 -5.20 -7.29 -4.56
N ILE A 69 -3.98 -6.91 -4.21
CA ILE A 69 -2.79 -7.74 -4.36
C ILE A 69 -2.06 -7.87 -3.02
N GLY A 70 -1.24 -8.90 -2.90
CA GLY A 70 -0.38 -9.06 -1.73
C GLY A 70 1.06 -9.35 -2.15
N ILE A 71 2.02 -8.66 -1.55
CA ILE A 71 3.45 -8.91 -1.75
C ILE A 71 4.08 -9.32 -0.43
N THR A 72 5.19 -10.03 -0.47
CA THR A 72 5.95 -10.35 0.74
C THR A 72 6.48 -9.08 1.39
N GLY A 73 6.40 -8.99 2.73
CA GLY A 73 6.97 -7.87 3.48
C GLY A 73 8.49 -7.81 3.31
N GLN A 74 9.00 -6.69 2.84
CA GLN A 74 10.43 -6.50 2.61
C GLN A 74 11.17 -6.40 3.96
N GLY A 75 12.14 -7.28 4.19
CA GLY A 75 12.86 -7.37 5.46
C GLY A 75 12.03 -7.90 6.64
N GLN A 76 10.74 -8.18 6.44
CA GLN A 76 9.82 -8.63 7.48
C GLN A 76 9.31 -10.05 7.21
N VAL A 77 9.99 -11.04 7.79
CA VAL A 77 9.63 -12.46 7.65
C VAL A 77 8.21 -12.72 8.18
N CYS A 78 7.44 -13.55 7.46
CA CYS A 78 6.06 -13.87 7.81
C CYS A 78 5.12 -12.66 7.87
N LYS A 79 5.45 -11.61 7.13
CA LYS A 79 4.57 -10.49 6.84
C LYS A 79 4.24 -10.43 5.36
N VAL A 80 3.04 -9.95 5.07
CA VAL A 80 2.55 -9.68 3.72
C VAL A 80 2.10 -8.24 3.71
N CYS A 81 2.51 -7.49 2.69
CA CYS A 81 1.98 -6.19 2.41
C CYS A 81 0.76 -6.37 1.49
N CYS A 82 -0.41 -6.04 2.01
CA CYS A 82 -1.64 -5.96 1.24
C CYS A 82 -1.72 -4.58 0.60
N VAL A 83 -1.97 -4.56 -0.71
CA VAL A 83 -2.19 -3.33 -1.46
C VAL A 83 -3.58 -3.41 -2.06
N CYS A 84 -4.42 -2.45 -1.70
CA CYS A 84 -5.76 -2.29 -2.25
C CYS A 84 -5.79 -1.05 -3.14
N GLU A 85 -6.30 -1.19 -4.35
CA GLU A 85 -6.81 -0.06 -5.14
C GLU A 85 -8.31 0.01 -4.88
N ASP A 86 -8.77 1.09 -4.24
CA ASP A 86 -10.20 1.28 -4.03
C ASP A 86 -10.92 1.71 -5.31
N THR A 87 -12.25 1.87 -5.24
CA THR A 87 -13.07 2.26 -6.38
C THR A 87 -12.80 3.67 -6.89
N GLU A 88 -12.14 4.51 -6.11
CA GLU A 88 -11.73 5.87 -6.47
C GLU A 88 -10.32 5.91 -7.08
N GLY A 89 -9.64 4.75 -7.15
CA GLY A 89 -8.27 4.63 -7.65
C GLY A 89 -7.21 4.99 -6.60
N THR A 90 -7.59 5.10 -5.33
CA THR A 90 -6.66 5.38 -4.24
C THR A 90 -6.02 4.08 -3.74
N PHE A 91 -4.70 4.11 -3.54
CA PHE A 91 -3.93 2.97 -3.06
C PHE A 91 -3.78 2.94 -1.54
N HIS A 92 -4.26 1.87 -0.92
CA HIS A 92 -4.13 1.60 0.51
C HIS A 92 -3.12 0.49 0.76
N TYR A 93 -2.13 0.76 1.62
CA TYR A 93 -1.07 -0.18 1.97
C TYR A 93 -1.24 -0.66 3.41
N ILE A 94 -1.34 -1.97 3.61
CA ILE A 94 -1.57 -2.55 4.92
C ILE A 94 -0.59 -3.71 5.14
N LEU A 95 0.26 -3.58 6.15
CA LEU A 95 1.13 -4.66 6.56
C LEU A 95 0.38 -5.64 7.47
N THR A 96 0.31 -6.91 7.06
CA THR A 96 -0.37 -7.97 7.81
C THR A 96 0.52 -9.19 8.02
N LYS A 97 0.04 -10.14 8.82
CA LYS A 97 0.70 -11.44 9.00
C LYS A 97 0.52 -12.27 7.72
N ALA A 98 1.55 -13.03 7.37
CA ALA A 98 1.43 -14.01 6.30
C ALA A 98 0.43 -15.13 6.68
N PRO A 99 -0.19 -15.79 5.69
CA PRO A 99 -1.02 -16.97 5.93
C PRO A 99 -0.30 -18.03 6.76
N ASN A 100 -1.07 -18.80 7.54
CA ASN A 100 -0.54 -19.98 8.20
C ASN A 100 0.09 -20.90 7.15
N THR A 101 1.21 -21.53 7.50
CA THR A 101 1.98 -22.41 6.63
C THR A 101 2.74 -21.75 5.47
N PHE A 102 2.63 -20.42 5.31
CA PHE A 102 3.39 -19.68 4.30
C PHE A 102 4.90 -19.94 4.47
N PRO A 103 5.65 -20.20 3.38
CA PRO A 103 7.05 -20.55 3.46
C PRO A 103 7.89 -19.39 4.03
N CYS A 104 8.86 -19.73 4.87
CA CYS A 104 9.91 -18.83 5.34
C CYS A 104 11.24 -19.61 5.34
N PRO A 105 12.41 -18.94 5.36
CA PRO A 105 13.70 -19.55 5.00
C PRO A 105 13.99 -20.92 5.64
N ASN A 106 13.63 -21.10 6.91
CA ASN A 106 13.88 -22.34 7.65
C ASN A 106 12.59 -23.03 8.15
N GLY A 107 11.44 -22.73 7.55
CA GLY A 107 10.20 -23.39 7.93
C GLY A 107 8.93 -22.74 7.39
N LYS A 108 7.96 -22.53 8.29
CA LYS A 108 6.63 -22.05 7.92
C LYS A 108 6.14 -20.98 8.89
N CYS A 109 5.30 -20.08 8.42
CA CYS A 109 4.67 -19.07 9.25
C CYS A 109 3.54 -19.67 10.11
N ASN A 110 3.44 -19.22 11.35
CA ASN A 110 2.33 -19.55 12.25
C ASN A 110 1.34 -18.38 12.41
N SER A 111 0.26 -18.61 13.15
CA SER A 111 -0.80 -17.60 13.39
C SER A 111 -0.33 -16.37 14.19
N LYS A 112 0.82 -16.48 14.86
CA LYS A 112 1.48 -15.36 15.55
C LYS A 112 2.32 -14.51 14.60
N GLY A 113 2.42 -14.86 13.31
CA GLY A 113 3.27 -14.19 12.33
C GLY A 113 4.76 -14.46 12.55
N LYS A 114 5.11 -15.62 13.15
CA LYS A 114 6.50 -16.03 13.37
C LYS A 114 6.86 -17.20 12.44
N CYS A 115 8.10 -17.23 11.97
CA CYS A 115 8.66 -18.36 11.25
C CYS A 115 9.01 -19.47 12.26
N ILE A 116 8.30 -20.59 12.21
CA ILE A 116 8.60 -21.78 13.01
C ILE A 116 9.41 -22.77 12.19
N LYS A 117 10.48 -23.29 12.78
CA LYS A 117 11.33 -24.29 12.12
C LYS A 117 10.52 -25.56 11.83
N LYS A 118 10.78 -26.20 10.69
CA LYS A 118 10.31 -27.58 10.48
C LYS A 118 10.93 -28.44 11.58
N LYS A 119 10.13 -29.21 12.32
CA LYS A 119 10.69 -30.32 13.11
C LYS A 119 11.37 -31.24 12.10
N SER A 120 12.66 -31.49 12.27
CA SER A 120 13.32 -32.58 11.58
C SER A 120 12.70 -33.85 12.16
N THR A 121 11.95 -34.58 11.34
CA THR A 121 11.57 -35.96 11.65
C THR A 121 12.77 -36.85 11.39
#